data_AF-A0A9P8QEW7-F1
#
_entry.id   AF-A0A9P8QEW7-F1
#
_cell.length_a   1.000
_cell.length_b   1.000
_cell.length_c   1.000
_cell.angle_alpha   90.00
_cell.angle_beta   90.00
_cell.angle_gamma   90.00
#
_symmetry.space_group_name_H-M   'P 1'
#
loop_
_entity.id
_entity.type
_entity.pdbx_description
1 polymer ?
#
loop_
_entity_poly.entity_id
_entity_poly.type
_entity_poly.pdbx_seq_one_letter_code
_entity_poly.pdbx_strand_id
1 'polypeptide(L)' 'MAWILAQGDDIFAIPGTTGARRLSENLAAMSVNLTAQEEQAIRNVAKDVVGSRVPDNSPGINLFGDTAPL' A
#
# COMPACT_ATOMS: atom_id res chain seq x y z
N MET A 1 4.92 -5.70 0.27
CA MET A 1 4.98 -5.84 1.73
C MET A 1 6.39 -5.61 2.27
N ALA A 2 7.40 -6.35 1.81
CA ALA A 2 8.79 -6.23 2.28
C ALA A 2 9.33 -4.78 2.34
N TRP A 3 9.05 -3.96 1.32
CA TRP A 3 9.48 -2.56 1.31
C TRP A 3 8.95 -1.72 2.49
N ILE A 4 7.69 -1.92 2.89
CA ILE A 4 7.09 -1.24 4.05
C ILE A 4 7.78 -1.70 5.33
N LEU A 5 8.06 -3.00 5.46
CA LEU A 5 8.75 -3.58 6.62
C LEU A 5 10.21 -3.13 6.72
N ALA A 6 10.86 -2.80 5.60
CA ALA A 6 12.25 -2.34 5.56
C ALA A 6 12.44 -0.86 5.96
N GLN A 7 11.37 -0.12 6.27
CA GLN A 7 11.45 1.32 6.54
C GLN A 7 11.95 1.66 7.95
N GLY A 8 11.90 0.71 8.88
CA GLY A 8 12.33 0.90 10.27
C GLY A 8 11.75 -0.15 11.20
N ASP A 9 12.41 -0.37 12.34
CA ASP A 9 11.99 -1.35 13.36
C ASP A 9 10.71 -0.92 14.11
N ASP A 10 10.28 0.33 13.93
CA ASP A 10 9.08 0.93 14.51
C ASP A 10 7.87 0.90 13.56
N ILE A 11 8.00 0.29 12.37
CA ILE A 11 6.95 0.21 11.36
C ILE A 11 6.33 -1.19 11.31
N PHE A 12 5.08 -1.28 11.73
CA PHE A 12 4.32 -2.52 11.78
C PHE A 12 3.23 -2.53 10.72
N ALA A 13 3.38 -3.37 9.70
CA ALA A 13 2.34 -3.52 8.69
C ALA A 13 1.27 -4.52 9.14
N ILE A 14 -0.01 -4.16 8.96
CA ILE A 14 -1.19 -4.96 9.36
C ILE A 14 -2.06 -5.34 8.15
N PRO A 15 -1.53 -6.09 7.17
CA PRO A 15 -2.27 -6.40 5.95
C PRO A 15 -3.41 -7.38 6.22
N GLY A 16 -4.65 -6.96 5.94
CA GLY A 16 -5.82 -7.82 5.99
C GLY A 16 -5.98 -8.69 4.74
N THR A 17 -6.54 -9.89 4.91
CA THR A 17 -6.95 -10.75 3.78
C THR A 17 -8.02 -11.75 4.18
N THR A 18 -8.83 -12.19 3.22
CA THR A 18 -9.82 -13.28 3.39
C THR A 18 -9.36 -14.60 2.78
N GLY A 19 -8.21 -14.63 2.09
CA GLY A 19 -7.72 -15.80 1.37
C GLY A 19 -6.45 -16.39 1.98
N ALA A 20 -6.44 -17.70 2.22
CA ALA A 20 -5.32 -18.40 2.85
C ALA A 20 -4.00 -18.25 2.06
N ARG A 21 -4.03 -18.33 0.73
CA ARG A 21 -2.85 -18.12 -0.11
C ARG A 21 -2.22 -16.74 0.10
N ARG A 22 -3.05 -15.70 0.18
CA ARG A 22 -2.60 -14.31 0.38
C ARG A 22 -2.03 -14.11 1.79
N LEU A 23 -2.57 -14.82 2.78
CA LEU A 23 -2.00 -14.83 4.13
C LEU A 23 -0.56 -15.36 4.09
N SER A 24 -0.34 -16.51 3.42
CA SER A 24 1.00 -17.08 3.26
C SER A 24 1.95 -16.14 2.51
N GLU A 25 1.49 -15.49 1.44
CA GLU A 25 2.29 -14.50 0.69
C GLU A 25 2.64 -13.27 1.54
N ASN A 26 1.70 -12.75 2.32
CA ASN A 26 1.94 -11.63 3.23
C ASN A 26 2.97 -11.98 4.30
N LEU A 27 2.90 -13.18 4.88
CA LEU A 27 3.86 -13.67 5.87
C LEU A 27 5.25 -13.88 5.25
N ALA A 28 5.32 -14.47 4.05
CA ALA A 28 6.58 -14.71 3.35
C ALA A 28 7.36 -13.41 3.05
N ALA A 29 6.67 -12.27 2.96
CA ALA A 29 7.30 -10.98 2.75
C ALA A 29 8.20 -10.53 3.92
N MET A 30 8.04 -11.09 5.12
CA MET A 30 8.93 -10.82 6.27
C MET A 30 10.33 -11.40 6.09
N SER A 31 10.47 -12.43 5.25
CA SER A 31 11.76 -13.07 4.97
C SER A 31 12.52 -12.42 3.81
N VAL A 32 11.93 -11.40 3.17
CA VAL A 32 12.53 -10.70 2.02
C VAL A 32 13.34 -9.52 2.54
N ASN A 33 14.66 -9.62 2.43
CA ASN A 33 15.57 -8.53 2.74
C ASN A 33 15.86 -7.73 1.47
N LEU A 34 15.67 -6.42 1.53
CA LEU A 34 16.03 -5.51 0.45
C LEU A 34 17.43 -4.94 0.71
N THR A 35 18.26 -4.96 -0.32
CA THR A 35 19.50 -4.17 -0.33
C THR A 35 19.18 -2.67 -0.35
N ALA A 36 20.13 -1.83 0.05
CA ALA A 36 19.96 -0.38 -0.01
C ALA A 36 19.66 0.11 -1.45
N GLN A 37 20.24 -0.55 -2.46
CA GLN A 37 20.02 -0.23 -3.87
C GLN A 37 18.60 -0.58 -4.31
N GLU A 38 18.07 -1.74 -3.91
CA GLU A 38 16.68 -2.14 -4.22
C GLU A 38 15.66 -1.26 -3.50
N GLU A 39 15.91 -0.94 -2.23
CA GLU A 39 15.09 -0.02 -1.44
C GLU A 39 15.01 1.34 -2.13
N GLN A 40 16.16 1.90 -2.51
CA GLN A 40 16.24 3.17 -3.21
C GLN A 40 15.57 3.12 -4.59
N ALA A 41 15.72 2.01 -5.33
CA ALA A 41 15.07 1.82 -6.61
C ALA A 41 13.54 1.86 -6.48
N ILE A 42 12.99 1.19 -5.45
CA ILE A 42 11.55 1.21 -5.17
C ILE A 42 11.09 2.62 -4.79
N ARG A 43 11.83 3.35 -3.94
CA ARG A 43 11.51 4.75 -3.62
C ARG A 43 11.48 5.63 -4.85
N ASN A 44 12.43 5.45 -5.76
CA ASN A 44 12.54 6.26 -6.97
C ASN A 44 11.33 6.14 -7.89
N VAL A 45 10.59 5.03 -7.84
CA VAL A 45 9.35 4.85 -8.63
C VAL A 45 8.25 5.80 -8.18
N ALA A 46 8.17 6.13 -6.88
CA ALA A 46 7.10 6.94 -6.30
C ALA A 46 7.53 8.37 -5.93
N LYS A 47 8.80 8.73 -6.15
CA LYS A 47 9.40 9.99 -5.65
C LYS A 47 8.68 11.27 -6.11
N ASP A 48 8.06 11.24 -7.29
CA ASP A 48 7.42 12.40 -7.91
C ASP A 48 5.93 12.51 -7.54
N VAL A 49 5.39 11.54 -6.78
CA VAL A 49 3.98 11.52 -6.36
C VAL A 49 3.86 12.31 -5.06
N VAL A 50 3.36 13.54 -5.16
CA VAL A 50 3.16 14.46 -4.03
C VAL A 50 1.75 15.04 -4.09
N GLY A 51 1.10 15.20 -2.94
CA GLY A 51 -0.21 15.85 -2.83
C GLY A 51 -1.39 14.88 -2.72
N SER A 52 -2.55 15.34 -3.17
CA SER A 52 -3.84 14.65 -2.99
C SER A 52 -3.86 13.28 -3.68
N ARG A 53 -4.46 12.28 -3.02
CA ARG A 53 -4.69 10.93 -3.60
C ARG A 53 -5.57 10.98 -4.87
N VAL A 54 -6.48 11.95 -4.92
CA VAL A 54 -7.42 12.17 -6.01
C VAL A 54 -7.18 13.60 -6.52
N PRO A 55 -7.06 13.82 -7.85
CA PRO A 55 -6.94 15.17 -8.41
C PRO A 55 -8.11 16.06 -7.98
N ASP A 56 -7.84 17.32 -7.69
CA ASP A 56 -8.84 18.27 -7.16
C ASP A 56 -10.05 18.49 -8.09
N ASN A 57 -9.89 18.22 -9.39
CA ASN A 57 -10.93 18.28 -10.41
C ASN A 57 -11.64 16.95 -10.68
N SER A 58 -11.39 15.90 -9.89
CA SER A 58 -12.05 14.61 -10.08
C SER A 58 -13.51 14.68 -9.63
N PRO A 59 -14.45 14.14 -10.42
CA PRO A 59 -15.87 14.17 -10.07
C PRO A 59 -16.12 13.36 -8.79
N GLY A 60 -16.36 14.09 -7.69
CA GLY A 60 -17.13 13.71 -6.51
C GLY A 60 -16.68 12.46 -5.73
N ILE A 61 -16.26 12.70 -4.49
CA ILE A 61 -15.97 11.75 -3.40
C ILE A 61 -17.17 10.83 -3.03
N ASN A 62 -18.27 10.85 -3.79
CA ASN A 62 -19.53 10.20 -3.48
C ASN A 62 -20.11 9.34 -4.63
N LEU A 63 -19.25 8.74 -5.45
CA LEU A 63 -19.63 7.85 -6.56
C LEU A 63 -20.50 6.64 -6.16
N PHE A 64 -20.54 6.31 -4.86
CA PHE A 64 -21.29 5.18 -4.31
C PHE A 64 -22.14 5.58 -3.10
N GLY A 65 -22.43 6.87 -2.94
CA GLY A 65 -23.24 7.41 -1.85
C GLY A 65 -24.76 7.27 -2.07
N ASP A 66 -25.19 6.23 -2.79
CA ASP A 66 -26.61 6.01 -3.06
C ASP A 66 -27.33 5.49 -1.82
N THR A 67 -28.63 5.78 -1.74
CA THR A 67 -29.54 5.26 -0.71
C THR A 67 -30.59 4.36 -1.33
N ALA A 68 -31.03 3.32 -0.61
CA ALA A 68 -32.07 2.42 -1.10
C ALA A 68 -33.35 3.19 -1.49
N PRO A 69 -34.05 2.79 -2.57
CA PRO A 69 -35.31 3.39 -2.95
C PRO A 69 -36.38 3.14 -1.88
N LEU A 70 -37.38 4.03 -1.83
CA LEU A 70 -38.54 3.93 -0.93
C LEU A 70 -39.37 2.67 -1.18
#